data_AF-A0A9P1MBA1-F1
#
_entry.id   AF-A0A9P1MBA1-F1
#
_cell.length_a   1.000
_cell.length_b   1.000
_cell.length_c   1.000
_cell.angle_alpha   90.00
_cell.angle_beta   90.00
_cell.angle_gamma   90.00
#
_symmetry.space_group_name_H-M   'P 1'
#
loop_
_entity.id
_entity.type
_entity.pdbx_description
1 polymer ?
#
loop_
_entity_poly.entity_id
_entity_poly.type
_entity_poly.pdbx_seq_one_letter_code
_entity_poly.pdbx_strand_id
1 'polypeptide(L)'
;LDARPGLSLEPIDFAKVRRELSKKFGKVTDCDIASYVMYPKVFEDYKKFTTRFGDLSVLPTKYFLSKPDIGEEFHVELEKGKVLILKLLAVGPLSDNTGMREVFYEMNGEVRQVTVEDTAAAVENVSRPKADPGDSSQVGAPMAGVLVELRVHEGSDVKKGDPLAVLSAMKM
;
A
#
# COMPACT_ATOMS: atom_id res chain seq x y z
N LEU A 1 10.14 1.79 40.90
CA LEU A 1 11.18 1.15 40.07
C LEU A 1 12.47 1.36 40.84
N ASP A 2 12.95 0.33 41.52
CA ASP A 2 14.05 0.46 42.49
C ASP A 2 15.43 0.18 41.86
N ALA A 3 15.45 -0.17 40.57
CA ALA A 3 16.65 -0.44 39.78
C ALA A 3 16.51 0.13 38.36
N ARG A 4 17.62 0.14 37.59
CA ARG A 4 17.65 0.59 36.19
C ARG A 4 16.62 -0.20 35.35
N PRO A 5 15.63 0.45 34.71
CA PRO A 5 14.51 -0.25 34.05
C PRO A 5 14.92 -1.28 32.99
N GLY A 6 16.06 -1.08 32.31
CA GLY A 6 16.57 -2.02 31.32
C GLY A 6 17.10 -3.35 31.89
N LEU A 7 17.25 -3.49 33.21
CA LEU A 7 17.70 -4.74 33.85
C LEU A 7 16.60 -5.80 33.90
N SER A 8 15.33 -5.39 33.91
CA SER A 8 14.19 -6.31 33.92
C SER A 8 13.75 -6.74 32.51
N LEU A 9 14.38 -6.20 31.47
CA LEU A 9 14.05 -6.52 30.08
C LEU A 9 14.88 -7.70 29.61
N GLU A 10 14.24 -8.62 28.89
CA GLU A 10 14.92 -9.74 28.28
C GLU A 10 15.83 -9.26 27.11
N PRO A 11 17.00 -9.88 26.92
CA PRO A 11 17.84 -9.61 25.76
C PRO A 11 17.12 -9.92 24.45
N ILE A 12 17.27 -9.04 23.47
CA ILE A 12 16.67 -9.22 22.14
C ILE A 12 17.55 -10.12 21.27
N ASP A 13 16.93 -11.12 20.64
CA ASP A 13 17.58 -11.95 19.63
C ASP A 13 17.55 -11.26 18.25
N PHE A 14 18.62 -10.54 17.94
CA PHE A 14 18.78 -9.86 16.65
C PHE A 14 18.83 -10.81 15.44
N ALA A 15 19.28 -12.06 15.63
CA ALA A 15 19.35 -13.04 14.54
C ALA A 15 17.95 -13.57 14.19
N LYS A 16 17.08 -13.74 15.18
CA LYS A 16 15.66 -14.03 14.97
C LYS A 16 14.96 -12.87 14.25
N VAL A 17 15.12 -11.64 14.74
CA VAL A 17 14.51 -10.44 14.12
C VAL A 17 14.96 -10.28 12.66
N ARG A 18 16.26 -10.49 12.36
CA ARG A 18 16.75 -10.44 10.97
C ARG A 18 16.03 -11.44 10.07
N ARG A 19 15.89 -12.70 10.52
CA ARG A 19 15.20 -13.75 9.72
C ARG A 19 13.74 -13.39 9.44
N GLU A 20 13.04 -12.86 10.44
CA GLU A 20 11.64 -12.45 10.30
C GLU A 20 11.49 -11.28 9.33
N LEU A 21 12.30 -10.23 9.49
CA LEU A 21 12.28 -9.06 8.60
C LEU A 21 12.70 -9.43 7.18
N SER A 22 13.71 -10.29 7.01
CA SER A 22 14.15 -10.72 5.68
C SER A 22 13.10 -11.55 4.95
N LYS A 23 12.29 -12.33 5.68
CA LYS A 23 11.16 -13.05 5.09
C LYS A 23 10.05 -12.12 4.62
N LYS A 24 9.80 -11.02 5.35
CA LYS A 24 8.75 -10.04 5.03
C LYS A 24 9.16 -9.05 3.93
N PHE A 25 10.38 -8.51 3.99
CA PHE A 25 10.81 -7.35 3.20
C PHE A 25 12.06 -7.62 2.34
N GLY A 26 12.62 -8.83 2.36
CA GLY A 26 13.78 -9.21 1.55
C GLY A 26 15.12 -8.79 2.18
N LYS A 27 15.89 -7.94 1.50
CA LYS A 27 17.22 -7.53 1.98
C LYS A 27 17.06 -6.56 3.17
N VAL A 28 17.71 -6.88 4.30
CA VAL A 28 17.59 -6.12 5.55
C VAL A 28 19.00 -5.75 6.04
N THR A 29 19.18 -4.47 6.37
CA THR A 29 20.42 -3.92 6.95
C THR A 29 20.39 -3.92 8.47
N ASP A 30 21.53 -3.68 9.11
CA ASP A 30 21.59 -3.60 10.58
C ASP A 30 20.82 -2.39 11.12
N CYS A 31 20.77 -1.29 10.35
CA CYS A 31 19.96 -0.12 10.65
C CYS A 31 18.45 -0.42 10.59
N ASP A 32 18.01 -1.27 9.66
CA ASP A 32 16.61 -1.71 9.59
C ASP A 32 16.22 -2.51 10.85
N ILE A 33 17.11 -3.39 11.32
CA ILE A 33 16.87 -4.18 12.54
C ILE A 33 16.76 -3.26 13.76
N ALA A 34 17.69 -2.31 13.91
CA ALA A 34 17.64 -1.33 15.00
C ALA A 34 16.36 -0.49 14.95
N SER A 35 15.97 -0.02 13.76
CA SER A 35 14.75 0.76 13.55
C SER A 35 13.50 -0.03 13.92
N TYR A 36 13.43 -1.30 13.53
CA TYR A 36 12.31 -2.17 13.89
C TYR A 36 12.25 -2.44 15.40
N VAL A 37 13.39 -2.68 16.05
CA VAL A 37 13.44 -2.91 17.50
C VAL A 37 13.00 -1.67 18.28
N MET A 38 13.36 -0.47 17.82
CA MET A 38 12.96 0.79 18.46
C MET A 38 11.48 1.13 18.19
N TYR A 39 11.01 0.96 16.95
CA TYR A 39 9.67 1.35 16.53
C TYR A 39 9.05 0.31 15.56
N PRO A 40 8.55 -0.84 16.05
CA PRO A 40 8.11 -1.94 15.19
C PRO A 40 7.01 -1.53 14.20
N LYS A 41 5.95 -0.87 14.70
CA LYS A 41 4.80 -0.46 13.89
C LYS A 41 5.17 0.60 12.86
N VAL A 42 5.91 1.63 13.29
CA VAL A 42 6.34 2.73 12.40
C VAL A 42 7.25 2.19 11.30
N PHE A 43 8.13 1.24 11.61
CA PHE A 43 8.98 0.61 10.61
C PHE A 43 8.18 -0.21 9.59
N GLU A 44 7.18 -0.99 10.03
CA GLU A 44 6.33 -1.75 9.11
C GLU A 44 5.52 -0.82 8.20
N ASP A 45 4.95 0.25 8.75
CA ASP A 45 4.20 1.25 7.97
C ASP A 45 5.11 1.98 6.97
N TYR A 46 6.33 2.35 7.40
CA TYR A 46 7.36 2.93 6.54
C TYR A 46 7.76 1.99 5.40
N LYS A 47 8.00 0.70 5.68
CA LYS A 47 8.34 -0.27 4.62
C LYS A 47 7.20 -0.44 3.63
N LYS A 48 5.96 -0.59 4.09
CA LYS A 48 4.78 -0.63 3.21
C LYS A 48 4.67 0.62 2.32
N PHE A 49 4.92 1.79 2.90
CA PHE A 49 4.91 3.06 2.18
C PHE A 49 6.01 3.13 1.11
N THR A 50 7.26 2.82 1.46
CA THR A 50 8.40 2.81 0.51
C THR A 50 8.26 1.74 -0.57
N THR A 51 7.64 0.58 -0.29
CA THR A 51 7.34 -0.41 -1.33
C THR A 51 6.30 0.09 -2.32
N ARG A 52 5.33 0.89 -1.87
CA ARG A 52 4.26 1.43 -2.73
C ARG A 52 4.72 2.63 -3.55
N PHE A 53 5.46 3.56 -2.96
CA PHE A 53 5.79 4.86 -3.56
C PHE A 53 7.26 5.05 -3.93
N GLY A 54 8.15 4.14 -3.48
CA GLY A 54 9.59 4.30 -3.63
C GLY A 54 10.18 5.29 -2.63
N ASP A 55 11.39 5.78 -2.94
CA ASP A 55 12.07 6.80 -2.16
C ASP A 55 11.58 8.19 -2.56
N LEU A 56 10.85 8.83 -1.65
CA LEU A 56 10.33 10.19 -1.84
C LEU A 56 11.24 11.27 -1.26
N SER A 57 12.37 10.91 -0.63
CA SER A 57 13.28 11.88 -0.01
C SER A 57 13.96 12.80 -1.02
N VAL A 58 14.04 12.37 -2.28
CA VAL A 58 14.61 13.12 -3.41
C VAL A 58 13.64 14.16 -3.99
N LEU A 59 12.37 14.14 -3.59
CA LEU A 59 11.39 15.12 -4.08
C LEU A 59 11.63 16.49 -3.42
N PRO A 60 11.55 17.59 -4.19
CA PRO A 60 11.54 18.92 -3.60
C PRO A 60 10.38 19.07 -2.60
N THR A 61 10.65 19.70 -1.46
CA THR A 61 9.70 19.80 -0.34
C THR A 61 8.34 20.38 -0.74
N LYS A 62 8.32 21.34 -1.69
CA LYS A 62 7.08 21.89 -2.25
C LYS A 62 6.19 20.79 -2.84
N TYR A 63 6.76 19.93 -3.68
CA TYR A 63 6.02 18.88 -4.40
C TYR A 63 5.76 17.64 -3.53
N PHE A 64 6.54 17.46 -2.47
CA PHE A 64 6.24 16.46 -1.44
C PHE A 64 4.99 16.84 -0.63
N LEU A 65 4.80 18.13 -0.32
CA LEU A 65 3.70 18.62 0.50
C LEU A 65 2.45 19.01 -0.30
N SER A 66 2.62 19.38 -1.57
CA SER A 66 1.55 19.93 -2.40
C SER A 66 1.69 19.49 -3.85
N LYS A 67 0.56 19.37 -4.56
CA LYS A 67 0.59 19.07 -6.00
C LYS A 67 1.17 20.26 -6.79
N PRO A 68 1.87 20.02 -7.91
CA PRO A 68 2.23 21.07 -8.86
C PRO A 68 0.98 21.69 -9.50
N ASP A 69 1.13 22.90 -10.02
CA ASP A 69 0.11 23.54 -10.85
C ASP A 69 0.08 22.92 -12.25
N ILE A 70 -1.06 23.05 -12.93
CA ILE A 70 -1.20 22.53 -14.30
C ILE A 70 -0.28 23.34 -15.22
N GLY A 71 0.58 22.64 -15.94
CA GLY A 71 1.62 23.21 -16.80
C GLY A 71 2.95 23.48 -16.08
N GLU A 72 3.01 23.31 -14.75
CA GLU A 72 4.25 23.49 -13.98
C GLU A 72 5.19 22.30 -14.22
N GLU A 73 6.43 22.63 -14.61
CA GLU A 73 7.53 21.67 -14.77
C GLU A 73 8.47 21.76 -13.56
N PHE A 74 8.92 20.60 -13.08
CA PHE A 74 9.92 20.50 -12.04
C PHE A 74 10.85 19.32 -12.26
N HIS A 75 12.02 19.40 -11.63
CA HIS A 75 13.09 18.42 -11.79
C HIS A 75 13.30 17.66 -10.48
N VAL A 76 13.47 16.35 -10.60
CA VAL A 76 13.75 15.43 -9.49
C VAL A 76 15.06 14.74 -9.76
N GLU A 77 16.08 15.01 -8.95
CA GLU A 77 17.38 14.35 -9.05
C GLU A 77 17.34 13.02 -8.27
N LEU A 78 17.32 11.90 -9.00
CA LEU A 78 17.30 10.56 -8.40
C LEU A 78 18.68 10.17 -7.86
N GLU A 79 19.69 10.41 -8.69
CA GLU A 79 21.10 10.14 -8.42
C GLU A 79 21.92 11.20 -9.15
N LYS A 80 23.19 11.34 -8.79
CA LYS A 80 24.11 12.28 -9.45
C LYS A 80 24.12 12.03 -10.97
N GLY A 81 23.61 13.01 -11.73
CA GLY A 81 23.52 12.95 -13.19
C GLY A 81 22.29 12.21 -13.76
N LYS A 82 21.37 11.75 -12.91
CA LYS A 82 20.06 11.21 -13.31
C LYS A 82 18.94 12.11 -12.80
N VAL A 83 18.44 12.95 -13.70
CA VAL A 83 17.36 13.89 -13.42
C VAL A 83 16.11 13.46 -14.17
N LEU A 84 14.99 13.37 -13.46
CA LEU A 84 13.65 13.23 -14.03
C LEU A 84 13.04 14.61 -14.19
N ILE A 85 12.58 14.92 -15.38
CA ILE A 85 11.82 16.13 -15.68
C ILE A 85 10.34 15.74 -15.70
N LEU A 86 9.57 16.33 -14.80
CA LEU A 86 8.14 16.05 -14.62
C LEU A 86 7.34 17.32 -14.85
N LYS A 87 6.27 17.22 -15.64
CA LYS A 87 5.33 18.32 -15.86
C LYS A 87 3.90 17.82 -15.76
N LEU A 88 3.09 18.47 -14.93
CA LEU A 88 1.68 18.12 -14.82
C LEU A 88 0.93 18.70 -16.03
N LEU A 89 0.33 17.87 -16.87
CA LEU A 89 -0.38 18.32 -18.06
C LEU A 89 -1.86 18.57 -17.80
N ALA A 90 -2.53 17.63 -17.14
CA ALA A 90 -3.96 17.71 -16.86
C ALA A 90 -4.35 16.77 -15.72
N VAL A 91 -5.44 17.13 -15.05
CA VAL A 91 -6.14 16.26 -14.10
C VAL A 91 -7.54 16.02 -14.68
N GLY A 92 -7.83 14.78 -15.01
CA GLY A 92 -9.11 14.35 -15.54
C GLY A 92 -10.24 14.44 -14.51
N PRO A 93 -11.50 14.35 -14.97
CA PRO A 93 -12.66 14.30 -14.09
C PRO A 93 -12.61 13.06 -13.19
N LEU A 94 -13.35 13.14 -12.09
CA LEU A 94 -13.56 11.99 -11.21
C LEU A 94 -14.40 10.92 -11.93
N SER A 95 -13.97 9.68 -11.85
CA SER A 95 -14.77 8.55 -12.32
C SER A 95 -15.83 8.19 -11.28
N ASP A 96 -17.11 8.33 -11.64
CA ASP A 96 -18.25 8.06 -10.76
C ASP A 96 -18.30 6.60 -10.27
N ASN A 97 -17.76 5.67 -11.06
CA ASN A 97 -17.79 4.23 -10.75
C ASN A 97 -16.65 3.79 -9.83
N THR A 98 -15.47 4.40 -9.93
CA THR A 98 -14.27 3.94 -9.21
C THR A 98 -13.78 4.92 -8.14
N GLY A 99 -14.27 6.16 -8.13
CA GLY A 99 -13.75 7.22 -7.25
C GLY A 99 -12.30 7.62 -7.59
N MET A 100 -11.82 7.29 -8.78
CA MET A 100 -10.45 7.57 -9.22
C MET A 100 -10.43 8.70 -10.24
N ARG A 101 -9.32 9.44 -10.29
CA ARG A 101 -9.00 10.44 -11.31
C ARG A 101 -7.84 9.96 -12.17
N GLU A 102 -7.89 10.30 -13.44
CA GLU A 102 -6.75 10.13 -14.34
C GLU A 102 -5.90 11.39 -14.32
N VAL A 103 -4.60 11.25 -14.07
CA VAL A 103 -3.65 12.35 -14.05
C VAL A 103 -2.64 12.14 -15.17
N PHE A 104 -2.47 13.17 -15.99
CA PHE A 104 -1.56 13.16 -17.12
C PHE A 104 -0.30 13.93 -16.75
N TYR A 105 0.83 13.25 -16.77
CA TYR A 105 2.16 13.82 -16.59
C TYR A 105 2.97 13.69 -17.86
N GLU A 106 3.81 14.66 -18.15
CA GLU A 106 4.93 14.50 -19.06
C GLU A 106 6.16 14.12 -18.23
N MET A 107 6.82 13.02 -18.60
CA MET A 107 8.03 12.52 -17.97
C MET A 107 9.13 12.45 -19.02
N ASN A 108 10.15 13.30 -18.91
CA ASN A 108 11.23 13.42 -19.88
C ASN A 108 10.74 13.58 -21.34
N GLY A 109 9.66 14.34 -21.53
CA GLY A 109 9.03 14.59 -22.84
C GLY A 109 8.03 13.52 -23.30
N GLU A 110 7.85 12.43 -22.56
CA GLU A 110 6.86 11.38 -22.85
C GLU A 110 5.62 11.55 -21.97
N VAL A 111 4.43 11.57 -22.58
CA VAL A 111 3.17 11.65 -21.84
C VAL A 111 2.86 10.31 -21.19
N ARG A 112 2.59 10.33 -19.88
CA ARG A 112 2.19 9.21 -19.06
C ARG A 112 0.87 9.50 -18.35
N GLN A 113 0.02 8.49 -18.34
CA GLN A 113 -1.24 8.50 -17.60
C GLN A 113 -1.08 7.69 -16.32
N VAL A 114 -1.54 8.26 -15.20
CA VAL A 114 -1.55 7.61 -13.89
C VAL A 114 -2.93 7.75 -13.27
N THR A 115 -3.48 6.64 -12.78
CA THR A 115 -4.76 6.63 -12.05
C THR A 115 -4.51 6.88 -10.56
N VAL A 116 -5.17 7.88 -10.00
CA VAL A 116 -5.03 8.30 -8.59
C VAL A 116 -6.39 8.27 -7.91
N GLU A 117 -6.46 7.69 -6.72
CA GLU A 117 -7.67 7.67 -5.90
C GLU A 117 -7.91 9.05 -5.27
N ASP A 118 -9.13 9.58 -5.39
CA ASP A 118 -9.52 10.86 -4.77
C ASP A 118 -10.15 10.59 -3.40
N THR A 119 -9.39 10.83 -2.33
CA THR A 119 -9.85 10.62 -0.95
C THR A 119 -10.83 11.69 -0.45
N ALA A 120 -10.92 12.85 -1.13
CA ALA A 120 -11.81 13.94 -0.76
C ALA A 120 -13.16 13.88 -1.49
N ALA A 121 -13.20 13.19 -2.63
CA ALA A 121 -14.45 12.91 -3.30
C ALA A 121 -15.28 11.95 -2.44
N ALA A 122 -16.30 12.49 -1.77
CA ALA A 122 -17.35 11.72 -1.12
C ALA A 122 -18.24 11.03 -2.18
N VAL A 123 -17.64 10.21 -3.04
CA VAL A 123 -18.38 9.20 -3.76
C VAL A 123 -18.77 8.18 -2.71
N GLU A 124 -20.06 7.88 -2.57
CA GLU A 124 -20.55 6.68 -1.87
C GLU A 124 -20.09 5.44 -2.64
N ASN A 125 -18.79 5.26 -2.79
CA ASN A 125 -18.23 4.06 -3.35
C ASN A 125 -18.17 3.09 -2.18
N VAL A 126 -19.12 2.15 -2.13
CA VAL A 126 -19.11 1.04 -1.18
C VAL A 126 -17.95 0.13 -1.55
N SER A 127 -16.73 0.57 -1.21
CA SER A 127 -15.52 -0.20 -1.34
C SER A 127 -15.56 -1.31 -0.31
N ARG A 128 -15.62 -2.55 -0.79
CA ARG A 128 -15.58 -3.72 0.09
C ARG A 128 -14.13 -3.98 0.49
N PRO A 129 -13.85 -4.27 1.78
CA PRO A 129 -12.50 -4.59 2.22
C PRO A 129 -11.95 -5.78 1.43
N LYS A 130 -10.71 -5.67 0.95
CA LYS A 130 -10.01 -6.77 0.29
C LYS A 130 -9.51 -7.75 1.34
N ALA A 131 -9.64 -9.05 1.06
CA ALA A 131 -9.05 -10.08 1.90
C ALA A 131 -7.53 -9.93 1.95
N ASP A 132 -6.95 -10.07 3.14
CA ASP A 132 -5.50 -10.07 3.35
C ASP A 132 -4.91 -11.41 2.88
N PRO A 133 -3.99 -11.43 1.88
CA PRO A 133 -3.34 -12.66 1.42
C PRO A 133 -2.52 -13.38 2.52
N GLY A 134 -2.14 -12.68 3.59
CA GLY A 134 -1.42 -13.24 4.73
C GLY A 134 -2.32 -13.89 5.79
N ASP A 135 -3.64 -13.68 5.73
CA ASP A 135 -4.61 -14.20 6.69
C ASP A 135 -5.44 -15.33 6.08
N SER A 136 -5.13 -16.58 6.48
CA SER A 136 -5.82 -17.77 5.98
C SER A 136 -7.29 -17.86 6.40
N SER A 137 -7.76 -17.03 7.34
CA SER A 137 -9.17 -16.96 7.72
C SER A 137 -10.02 -16.13 6.76
N GLN A 138 -9.39 -15.33 5.90
CA GLN A 138 -10.07 -14.47 4.94
C GLN A 138 -10.07 -15.10 3.55
N VAL A 139 -11.25 -15.16 2.92
CA VAL A 139 -11.40 -15.67 1.55
C VAL A 139 -11.79 -14.52 0.63
N GLY A 140 -10.85 -14.10 -0.22
CA GLY A 140 -11.08 -13.08 -1.23
C GLY A 140 -11.84 -13.63 -2.44
N ALA A 141 -12.55 -12.75 -3.15
CA ALA A 141 -13.17 -13.12 -4.43
C ALA A 141 -12.07 -13.43 -5.47
N PRO A 142 -12.07 -14.61 -6.11
CA PRO A 142 -11.03 -14.99 -7.06
C PRO A 142 -11.15 -14.26 -8.41
N MET A 143 -12.35 -13.74 -8.72
CA MET A 143 -12.66 -13.04 -9.96
C MET A 143 -13.83 -12.08 -9.76
N ALA A 144 -13.99 -11.13 -10.69
CA ALA A 144 -15.15 -10.24 -10.69
C ALA A 144 -16.42 -11.02 -11.06
N GLY A 145 -17.49 -10.86 -10.27
CA GLY A 145 -18.74 -11.59 -10.43
C GLY A 145 -19.82 -11.13 -9.44
N VAL A 146 -20.96 -11.81 -9.48
CA VAL A 146 -22.12 -11.57 -8.63
C VAL A 146 -22.29 -12.73 -7.66
N LEU A 147 -22.56 -12.45 -6.39
CA LEU A 147 -22.94 -13.46 -5.41
C LEU A 147 -24.37 -13.91 -5.68
N VAL A 148 -24.55 -15.15 -6.12
CA VAL A 148 -25.85 -15.75 -6.47
C VAL A 148 -26.54 -16.31 -5.23
N GLU A 149 -25.79 -16.98 -4.37
CA GLU A 149 -26.32 -17.68 -3.21
C GLU A 149 -25.29 -17.67 -2.08
N LEU A 150 -25.75 -17.42 -0.84
CA LEU A 150 -24.96 -17.56 0.37
C LEU A 150 -25.59 -18.65 1.24
N ARG A 151 -24.83 -19.69 1.58
CA ARG A 151 -25.34 -20.91 2.24
C ARG A 151 -25.05 -20.97 3.74
N VAL A 152 -24.39 -19.94 4.26
CA VAL A 152 -23.92 -19.87 5.65
C VAL A 152 -24.24 -18.51 6.26
N HIS A 153 -24.31 -18.47 7.58
CA HIS A 153 -24.43 -17.23 8.35
C HIS A 153 -23.35 -17.18 9.43
N GLU A 154 -23.26 -16.04 10.12
CA GLU A 154 -22.32 -15.89 11.21
C GLU A 154 -22.60 -16.93 12.31
N GLY A 155 -21.56 -17.64 12.76
CA GLY A 155 -21.66 -18.71 13.75
C GLY A 155 -22.04 -20.10 13.20
N SER A 156 -22.18 -20.29 11.89
CA SER A 156 -22.40 -21.62 11.32
C SER A 156 -21.14 -22.50 11.42
N ASP A 157 -21.27 -23.72 11.94
CA ASP A 157 -20.23 -24.76 11.85
C ASP A 157 -20.14 -25.32 10.43
N VAL A 158 -18.94 -25.31 9.85
CA VAL A 158 -18.66 -25.80 8.48
C VAL A 158 -17.48 -26.77 8.47
N LYS A 159 -17.52 -27.75 7.57
CA LYS A 159 -16.45 -28.73 7.37
C LYS A 159 -15.67 -28.43 6.10
N LYS A 160 -14.46 -28.99 6.01
CA LYS A 160 -13.61 -28.87 4.82
C LYS A 160 -14.34 -29.46 3.60
N GLY A 161 -14.58 -28.60 2.60
CA GLY A 161 -15.24 -28.96 1.35
C GLY A 161 -16.70 -28.50 1.26
N ASP A 162 -17.27 -27.96 2.34
CA ASP A 162 -18.64 -27.47 2.32
C ASP A 162 -18.77 -26.20 1.47
N PRO A 163 -19.81 -26.10 0.61
CA PRO A 163 -20.03 -24.93 -0.23
C PRO A 163 -20.59 -23.77 0.62
N LEU A 164 -19.82 -22.68 0.72
CA LEU A 164 -20.20 -21.50 1.50
C LEU A 164 -21.01 -20.49 0.69
N ALA A 165 -20.64 -20.29 -0.57
CA ALA A 165 -21.21 -19.30 -1.47
C ALA A 165 -21.14 -19.76 -2.92
N VAL A 166 -22.11 -19.32 -3.73
CA VAL A 166 -22.11 -19.50 -5.19
C VAL A 166 -21.94 -18.13 -5.83
N LEU A 167 -20.90 -18.00 -6.66
CA LEU A 167 -20.59 -16.80 -7.42
C LEU A 167 -20.87 -17.08 -8.89
N SER A 168 -21.44 -16.12 -9.60
CA SER A 168 -21.52 -16.15 -11.06
C SER A 168 -20.60 -15.12 -11.67
N ALA A 169 -19.84 -15.52 -12.69
CA ALA A 169 -19.01 -14.62 -13.45
C ALA A 169 -19.23 -14.86 -14.94
N MET A 170 -19.54 -13.79 -15.69
CA MET A 170 -19.85 -13.87 -17.12
C MET A 170 -20.94 -14.91 -17.47
N LYS A 171 -22.01 -14.99 -16.66
CA LYS A 171 -23.15 -15.93 -16.83
C LYS A 171 -22.80 -17.41 -16.67
N MET A 172 -21.62 -17.71 -16.13
CA MET A 172 -21.21 -19.04 -15.67
C MET A 172 -21.31 -19.11 -14.15
#